data_AF-A0A7L3W7R2-F1
#
_entry.id   AF-A0A7L3W7R2-F1
#
_cell.length_a   1.000
_cell.length_b   1.000
_cell.length_c   1.000
_cell.angle_alpha   90.00
_cell.angle_beta   90.00
_cell.angle_gamma   90.00
#
_symmetry.space_group_name_H-M   'P 1'
#
loop_
_entity.id
_entity.type
_entity.pdbx_description
1 polymer ?
#
loop_
_entity_poly.entity_id
_entity_poly.type
_entity_poly.pdbx_seq_one_letter_code
_entity_poly.pdbx_strand_id
1 'polypeptide(L)'
;LILLVPELTFMTGIPDMKDNRMVKDVMREMVQSPRQHYERLMSLLHRIKDNKEASGELMRWGLSLDQDIYRTQGHILPMEKINLRHTSFIPNEDLSWNKEITREASISVINMNCWLLVYPKRLQNLVKDLVTTMENVCVPLGMHISHPIMMELKDDRVDTYGRAIQNSLESHKNVQLILCITSSSREDLYSVIKKLCCVQSAVPSQVINAQSLMGQLGKMRCVVQKVLLQINCKLGGELWGVDIPL
;
A
#
# COMPACT_ATOMS: atom_id res chain seq x y z
N LEU A 1 27.87 -39.21 5.28
CA LEU A 1 26.73 -38.85 4.40
C LEU A 1 25.45 -39.21 5.14
N ILE A 2 24.54 -38.26 5.35
CA ILE A 2 23.21 -38.55 5.93
C ILE A 2 22.24 -38.64 4.75
N LEU A 3 21.59 -39.79 4.58
CA LEU A 3 20.58 -40.03 3.55
C LEU A 3 19.21 -40.01 4.23
N LEU A 4 18.31 -39.15 3.74
CA LEU A 4 16.95 -39.04 4.26
C LEU A 4 15.98 -39.73 3.30
N VAL A 5 14.98 -40.41 3.87
CA VAL A 5 13.90 -41.06 3.11
C VAL A 5 12.84 -40.00 2.79
N PRO A 6 12.60 -39.64 1.51
CA PRO A 6 11.68 -38.57 1.14
C PRO A 6 10.28 -38.70 1.73
N GLU A 7 9.78 -39.93 1.83
CA GLU A 7 8.46 -40.29 2.37
C GLU A 7 8.32 -39.99 3.87
N LEU A 8 9.44 -39.84 4.58
CA LEU A 8 9.50 -39.48 6.00
C LEU A 8 9.96 -38.03 6.22
N THR A 9 10.21 -37.29 5.13
CA THR A 9 10.63 -35.88 5.21
C THR A 9 9.53 -34.96 4.73
N PHE A 10 9.22 -33.98 5.57
CA PHE A 10 8.28 -32.93 5.23
C PHE A 10 9.03 -31.61 5.09
N MET A 11 8.74 -30.87 4.02
CA MET A 11 9.23 -29.51 3.89
C MET A 11 8.51 -28.65 4.93
N THR A 12 9.28 -28.00 5.80
CA THR A 12 8.75 -27.08 6.83
C THR A 12 8.91 -25.63 6.38
N GLY A 13 8.15 -24.73 6.99
CA GLY A 13 8.05 -23.34 6.56
C GLY A 13 6.94 -23.12 5.54
N ILE A 14 6.57 -21.85 5.35
CA ILE A 14 5.61 -21.46 4.31
C ILE A 14 6.45 -21.29 3.03
N PRO A 15 6.21 -22.09 1.97
CA PRO A 15 6.95 -21.91 0.71
C PRO A 15 6.67 -20.52 0.14
N ASP A 16 7.44 -20.09 -0.87
CA ASP A 16 7.24 -18.82 -1.58
C ASP A 16 5.93 -18.88 -2.41
N MET A 17 4.81 -18.88 -1.69
CA MET A 17 3.48 -19.15 -2.16
C MET A 17 2.92 -17.84 -2.68
N LYS A 18 2.90 -17.69 -4.00
CA LYS A 18 2.21 -16.59 -4.69
C LYS A 18 0.70 -16.56 -4.46
N ASP A 19 0.15 -17.56 -3.77
CA ASP A 19 -1.27 -17.60 -3.46
C ASP A 19 -1.61 -16.76 -2.21
N ASN A 20 -2.02 -15.52 -2.48
CA ASN A 20 -2.51 -14.57 -1.49
C ASN A 20 -3.67 -15.11 -0.62
N ARG A 21 -4.35 -16.19 -1.00
CA ARG A 21 -5.42 -16.79 -0.19
C ARG A 21 -4.87 -17.60 0.97
N MET A 22 -3.90 -18.49 0.71
CA MET A 22 -3.28 -19.31 1.75
C MET A 22 -2.60 -18.44 2.82
N VAL A 23 -1.90 -17.37 2.40
CA VAL A 23 -1.29 -16.41 3.34
C VAL A 23 -2.35 -15.73 4.20
N LYS A 24 -3.50 -15.36 3.62
CA LYS A 24 -4.60 -14.75 4.39
C LYS A 24 -5.21 -15.71 5.42
N ASP A 25 -5.38 -16.98 5.06
CA ASP A 25 -5.92 -17.98 5.98
C ASP A 25 -4.94 -18.26 7.12
N VAL A 26 -3.65 -18.40 6.81
CA VAL A 26 -2.60 -18.54 7.83
C VAL A 26 -2.56 -17.30 8.73
N MET A 27 -2.60 -16.09 8.16
CA MET A 27 -2.63 -14.85 8.95
C MET A 27 -3.88 -14.77 9.83
N ARG A 28 -5.04 -15.22 9.36
CA ARG A 28 -6.26 -15.24 10.18
C ARG A 28 -6.09 -16.07 11.45
N GLU A 29 -5.42 -17.20 11.36
CA GLU A 29 -5.15 -18.08 12.51
C GLU A 29 -3.98 -17.59 13.38
N MET A 30 -3.01 -16.89 12.78
CA MET A 30 -1.83 -16.36 13.48
C MET A 30 -2.07 -15.02 14.17
N VAL A 31 -2.95 -14.17 13.66
CA VAL A 31 -3.24 -12.85 14.24
C VAL A 31 -4.03 -13.05 15.53
N GLN A 32 -3.35 -12.80 16.64
CA GLN A 32 -3.95 -12.82 17.96
C GLN A 32 -4.24 -11.41 18.45
N SER A 33 -5.35 -11.23 19.16
CA SER A 33 -5.54 -10.00 19.94
C SER A 33 -4.58 -9.96 21.13
N PRO A 34 -4.25 -8.77 21.68
CA PRO A 34 -3.39 -8.66 22.86
C PRO A 34 -3.87 -9.51 24.04
N ARG A 35 -5.19 -9.60 24.24
CA ARG A 35 -5.81 -10.44 25.27
C ARG A 35 -5.57 -11.94 25.01
N GLN A 36 -5.81 -12.40 23.78
CA GLN A 36 -5.58 -13.81 23.43
C GLN A 36 -4.10 -14.18 23.57
N HIS A 37 -3.20 -13.27 23.18
CA HIS A 37 -1.77 -13.46 23.34
C HIS A 37 -1.39 -13.59 24.82
N TYR A 38 -1.89 -12.69 25.66
CA TYR A 38 -1.73 -12.75 27.12
C TYR A 38 -2.25 -14.09 27.69
N GLU A 39 -3.47 -14.49 27.35
CA GLU A 39 -4.06 -15.75 27.83
C GLU A 39 -3.22 -16.99 27.42
N ARG A 40 -2.66 -17.01 26.20
CA ARG A 40 -1.76 -18.09 25.76
C ARG A 40 -0.43 -18.08 26.52
N LEU A 41 0.17 -16.92 26.75
CA LEU A 41 1.40 -16.79 27.55
C LEU A 41 1.18 -17.26 28.99
N MET A 42 0.09 -16.82 29.62
CA MET A 42 -0.28 -17.27 30.96
C MET A 42 -0.50 -18.77 31.02
N SER A 43 -1.20 -19.36 30.03
CA SER A 43 -1.37 -20.81 29.94
C SER A 43 -0.04 -21.56 29.82
N LEU A 44 0.92 -21.03 29.05
CA LEU A 44 2.26 -21.59 28.94
C LEU A 44 3.01 -21.54 30.28
N LEU A 45 2.97 -20.40 30.98
CA LEU A 45 3.60 -20.25 32.29
C LEU A 45 3.03 -21.25 33.31
N HIS A 46 1.71 -21.41 33.36
CA HIS A 46 1.05 -22.42 34.21
C HIS A 46 1.51 -23.83 33.84
N ARG A 47 1.55 -24.18 32.56
CA ARG A 47 2.00 -25.51 32.09
C ARG A 47 3.45 -25.81 32.48
N ILE A 48 4.35 -24.82 32.38
CA ILE A 48 5.75 -25.00 32.77
C ILE A 48 5.86 -25.20 34.28
N LYS A 49 5.14 -24.38 35.05
CA LYS A 49 5.13 -24.44 36.51
C LYS A 49 4.57 -25.77 37.04
N ASP A 50 3.44 -26.21 36.50
CA ASP A 50 2.76 -27.44 36.92
C ASP A 50 3.51 -28.71 36.50
N ASN A 51 4.43 -28.60 35.53
CA ASN A 51 5.32 -29.68 35.14
C ASN A 51 6.48 -29.82 36.14
N LYS A 52 6.47 -30.91 36.92
CA LYS A 52 7.50 -31.19 37.93
C LYS A 52 8.91 -31.33 37.37
N GLU A 53 9.06 -31.88 36.16
CA GLU A 53 10.38 -32.03 35.52
C GLU A 53 10.95 -30.66 35.12
N ALA A 54 10.13 -29.84 34.44
CA ALA A 54 10.54 -28.51 34.01
C ALA A 54 10.84 -27.58 35.20
N SER A 55 9.97 -27.58 36.21
CA SER A 55 10.18 -26.82 37.46
C SER A 55 11.38 -27.34 38.25
N GLY A 56 11.60 -28.66 38.26
CA GLY A 56 12.77 -29.27 38.88
C GLY A 56 14.08 -28.81 38.23
N GLU A 57 14.15 -28.80 36.90
CA GLU A 57 15.31 -28.26 36.19
C GLU A 57 15.54 -26.80 36.52
N LEU A 58 14.53 -25.92 36.42
CA LEU A 58 14.68 -24.50 36.78
C LEU A 58 15.24 -24.31 38.20
N MET A 59 14.73 -25.06 39.18
CA MET A 59 15.19 -25.00 40.55
C MET A 59 16.64 -25.49 40.71
N ARG A 60 17.09 -26.49 39.94
CA ARG A 60 18.50 -26.94 39.93
C ARG A 60 19.45 -25.83 39.49
N TRP A 61 19.00 -24.94 38.61
CA TRP A 61 19.74 -23.75 38.18
C TRP A 61 19.57 -22.55 39.13
N GLY A 62 18.80 -22.70 40.23
CA GLY A 62 18.47 -21.60 41.13
C GLY A 62 17.50 -20.57 40.53
N LEU A 63 16.75 -20.96 39.48
CA LEU A 63 15.83 -20.11 38.76
C LEU A 63 14.38 -20.39 39.16
N SER A 64 13.55 -19.37 39.07
CA SER A 64 12.09 -19.46 39.15
C SER A 64 11.47 -18.56 38.09
N LEU A 65 10.28 -18.95 37.60
CA LEU A 65 9.51 -18.14 36.68
C LEU A 65 8.45 -17.34 37.45
N ASP A 66 8.30 -16.08 37.09
CA ASP A 66 7.21 -15.24 37.59
C ASP A 66 5.86 -15.75 37.05
N GLN A 67 4.78 -15.48 37.78
CA GLN A 67 3.43 -15.95 37.47
C GLN A 67 2.66 -14.98 36.59
N ASP A 68 3.22 -13.82 36.29
CA ASP A 68 2.62 -12.82 35.41
C ASP A 68 3.70 -12.17 34.53
N ILE A 69 3.25 -11.45 33.50
CA ILE A 69 4.11 -10.65 32.65
C ILE A 69 4.57 -9.42 33.44
N TYR A 70 5.86 -9.11 33.33
CA TYR A 70 6.45 -7.94 33.95
C TYR A 70 5.74 -6.65 33.52
N ARG A 71 5.32 -5.85 34.50
CA ARG A 71 4.66 -4.56 34.26
C ARG A 71 5.70 -3.45 34.32
N THR A 72 5.72 -2.62 33.29
CA THR A 72 6.61 -1.46 33.20
C THR A 72 5.80 -0.18 33.09
N GLN A 73 6.40 0.94 33.50
CA GLN A 73 5.82 2.26 33.27
C GLN A 73 6.09 2.69 31.83
N GLY A 74 5.03 2.95 31.09
CA GLY A 74 5.09 3.53 29.75
C GLY A 74 4.72 5.01 29.77
N HIS A 75 5.20 5.75 28.77
CA HIS A 75 4.79 7.12 28.52
C HIS A 75 3.96 7.18 27.24
N ILE A 76 2.84 7.91 27.29
CA ILE A 76 2.03 8.22 26.11
C ILE A 76 2.58 9.53 25.54
N LEU A 77 3.08 9.49 24.31
CA LEU A 77 3.53 10.70 23.63
C LEU A 77 2.33 11.60 23.30
N PRO A 78 2.50 12.93 23.38
CA PRO A 78 1.45 13.86 22.97
C PRO A 78 1.14 13.70 21.48
N MET A 79 -0.08 14.04 21.09
CA MET A 79 -0.48 14.02 19.69
C MET A 79 0.23 15.14 18.91
N GLU A 80 0.79 14.79 17.76
CA GLU A 80 1.42 15.75 16.86
C GLU A 80 0.39 16.49 16.00
N LYS A 81 0.65 17.77 15.76
CA LYS A 81 -0.17 18.61 14.89
C LYS A 81 0.18 18.35 13.43
N ILE A 82 -0.82 18.00 12.62
CA ILE A 82 -0.66 17.83 11.17
C ILE A 82 -0.91 19.18 10.50
N ASN A 83 0.06 19.61 9.70
CA ASN A 83 0.02 20.84 8.93
C ASN A 83 -0.33 20.54 7.46
N LEU A 84 -1.31 21.26 6.92
CA LEU A 84 -1.65 21.33 5.50
C LEU A 84 -1.29 22.73 4.97
N ARG A 85 -1.67 23.06 3.73
CA ARG A 85 -1.29 24.36 3.14
C ARG A 85 -1.82 25.56 3.92
N HIS A 86 -3.10 25.53 4.29
CA HIS A 86 -3.80 26.67 4.89
C HIS A 86 -4.26 26.41 6.31
N THR A 87 -4.38 25.13 6.70
CA THR A 87 -4.94 24.72 7.98
C THR A 87 -4.04 23.70 8.64
N SER A 88 -4.20 23.56 9.95
CA SER A 88 -3.55 22.55 10.74
C SER A 88 -4.55 21.97 11.73
N PHE A 89 -4.39 20.70 12.09
CA PHE A 89 -5.29 20.02 13.02
C PHE A 89 -4.54 18.95 13.82
N ILE A 90 -5.13 18.54 14.94
CA ILE A 90 -4.63 17.40 15.73
C ILE A 90 -5.45 16.16 15.31
N PRO A 91 -4.81 15.04 14.95
CA PRO A 91 -5.51 13.80 14.61
C PRO A 91 -6.43 13.30 15.72
N ASN A 92 -7.44 12.52 15.35
CA ASN A 92 -8.28 11.82 16.31
C ASN A 92 -7.54 10.65 16.98
N GLU A 93 -8.16 10.05 18.01
CA GLU A 93 -7.60 8.90 18.74
C GLU A 93 -7.32 7.69 17.84
N ASP A 94 -8.05 7.54 16.74
CA ASP A 94 -7.83 6.47 15.75
C ASP A 94 -6.59 6.70 14.85
N LEU A 95 -5.89 7.83 15.02
CA LEU A 95 -4.70 8.22 14.25
C LEU A 95 -4.91 8.12 12.73
N SER A 96 -6.10 8.51 12.25
CA SER A 96 -6.45 8.46 10.84
C SER A 96 -7.01 9.79 10.37
N TRP A 97 -6.27 10.45 9.47
CA TRP A 97 -6.62 11.78 8.94
C TRP A 97 -6.81 11.79 7.41
N ASN A 98 -7.26 10.66 6.86
CA ASN A 98 -7.50 10.50 5.42
C ASN A 98 -8.61 11.45 4.90
N LYS A 99 -9.58 11.80 5.75
CA LYS A 99 -10.70 12.66 5.33
C LYS A 99 -10.24 14.11 5.22
N GLU A 100 -9.36 14.52 6.12
CA GLU A 100 -8.81 15.86 6.25
C GLU A 100 -7.90 16.16 5.06
N ILE A 101 -6.95 15.27 4.75
CA ILE A 101 -6.04 15.42 3.59
C ILE A 101 -6.81 15.49 2.25
N THR A 102 -7.96 14.83 2.15
CA THR A 102 -8.72 14.78 0.88
C THR A 102 -9.70 15.93 0.69
N ARG A 103 -9.83 16.82 1.68
CA ARG A 103 -10.77 17.96 1.69
C ARG A 103 -10.09 19.32 1.62
N GLU A 104 -8.77 19.36 1.68
CA GLU A 104 -7.98 20.58 1.79
C GLU A 104 -6.73 20.48 0.92
N ALA A 105 -6.18 21.64 0.54
CA ALA A 105 -5.00 21.69 -0.31
C ALA A 105 -3.75 21.15 0.41
N SER A 106 -3.00 20.33 -0.32
CA SER A 106 -1.68 19.85 0.13
C SER A 106 -0.67 20.99 0.23
N ILE A 107 0.29 20.91 1.16
CA ILE A 107 1.33 21.93 1.39
C ILE A 107 1.93 22.40 0.05
N SER A 108 2.48 21.47 -0.71
CA SER A 108 3.03 21.71 -2.05
C SER A 108 2.28 20.84 -3.06
N VAL A 109 1.78 21.47 -4.13
CA VAL A 109 1.04 20.78 -5.19
C VAL A 109 1.68 21.07 -6.53
N ILE A 110 1.90 20.02 -7.31
CA ILE A 110 2.41 20.10 -8.67
C ILE A 110 1.26 19.89 -9.66
N ASN A 111 1.05 20.89 -10.52
CA ASN A 111 0.02 20.81 -11.56
C ASN A 111 0.39 19.79 -12.63
N MET A 112 -0.60 19.01 -13.07
CA MET A 112 -0.44 17.97 -14.08
C MET A 112 -1.01 18.46 -15.41
N ASN A 113 -0.13 19.05 -16.22
CA ASN A 113 -0.45 19.70 -17.48
C ASN A 113 -0.28 18.78 -18.69
N CYS A 114 0.76 17.94 -18.72
CA CYS A 114 1.00 16.99 -19.80
C CYS A 114 1.24 15.59 -19.23
N TRP A 115 0.26 14.71 -19.44
CA TRP A 115 0.32 13.34 -18.93
C TRP A 115 -0.41 12.38 -19.88
N LEU A 116 0.01 11.13 -19.86
CA LEU A 116 -0.52 10.09 -20.74
C LEU A 116 -1.45 9.15 -19.96
N LEU A 117 -2.57 8.76 -20.55
CA LEU A 117 -3.49 7.78 -19.99
C LEU A 117 -3.58 6.54 -20.89
N VAL A 118 -2.95 5.45 -20.46
CA VAL A 118 -2.86 4.19 -21.20
C VAL A 118 -3.91 3.21 -20.72
N TYR A 119 -4.74 2.71 -21.62
CA TYR A 119 -5.78 1.76 -21.26
C TYR A 119 -6.16 0.85 -22.44
N PRO A 120 -6.63 -0.39 -22.19
CA PRO A 120 -7.17 -1.25 -23.23
C PRO A 120 -8.56 -0.79 -23.62
N LYS A 121 -8.90 -0.85 -24.92
CA LYS A 121 -10.16 -0.36 -25.50
C LYS A 121 -11.41 -0.78 -24.74
N ARG A 122 -11.45 -2.02 -24.24
CA ARG A 122 -12.58 -2.55 -23.44
C ARG A 122 -12.91 -1.76 -22.17
N LEU A 123 -11.96 -0.95 -21.67
CA LEU A 123 -12.13 -0.12 -20.47
C LEU A 123 -12.46 1.35 -20.78
N GLN A 124 -12.74 1.70 -22.04
CA GLN A 124 -12.95 3.09 -22.46
C GLN A 124 -14.02 3.83 -21.63
N ASN A 125 -15.15 3.17 -21.32
CA ASN A 125 -16.21 3.79 -20.51
C ASN A 125 -15.74 4.07 -19.07
N LEU A 126 -15.09 3.10 -18.43
CA LEU A 126 -14.51 3.26 -17.09
C LEU A 126 -13.49 4.41 -17.06
N VAL A 127 -12.71 4.56 -18.13
CA VAL A 127 -11.69 5.60 -18.22
C VAL A 127 -12.29 6.99 -18.37
N LYS A 128 -13.41 7.14 -19.11
CA LYS A 128 -14.14 8.40 -19.18
C LYS A 128 -14.67 8.83 -17.80
N ASP A 129 -15.24 7.88 -17.06
CA ASP A 129 -15.72 8.11 -15.69
C ASP A 129 -14.55 8.47 -14.75
N LEU A 130 -13.40 7.80 -14.92
CA LEU A 130 -12.18 8.07 -14.16
C LEU A 130 -11.68 9.50 -14.38
N VAL A 131 -11.54 9.94 -15.64
CA VAL A 131 -11.07 11.30 -15.98
C VAL A 131 -12.03 12.35 -15.42
N THR A 132 -13.33 12.16 -15.62
CA THR A 132 -14.36 13.04 -15.07
C THR A 132 -14.29 13.11 -13.54
N THR A 133 -14.04 11.97 -12.89
CA THR A 133 -13.88 11.93 -11.42
C THR A 133 -12.60 12.64 -10.98
N MET A 134 -11.48 12.46 -11.70
CA MET A 134 -10.20 13.15 -11.43
C MET A 134 -10.35 14.67 -11.50
N GLU A 135 -11.02 15.19 -12.53
CA GLU A 135 -11.29 16.62 -12.72
C GLU A 135 -12.15 17.19 -11.58
N ASN A 136 -13.12 16.42 -11.07
CA ASN A 136 -13.97 16.85 -9.96
C ASN A 136 -13.28 16.83 -8.60
N VAL A 137 -12.36 15.87 -8.36
CA VAL A 137 -11.73 15.67 -7.04
C VAL A 137 -10.39 16.39 -6.90
N CYS A 138 -9.80 16.93 -7.97
CA CYS A 138 -8.52 17.63 -7.88
C CYS A 138 -8.65 19.03 -7.26
N VAL A 139 -9.82 19.67 -7.40
CA VAL A 139 -10.06 21.05 -6.93
C VAL A 139 -9.85 21.20 -5.42
N PRO A 140 -10.45 20.38 -4.54
CA PRO A 140 -10.21 20.48 -3.09
C PRO A 140 -8.75 20.17 -2.71
N LEU A 141 -8.02 19.42 -3.52
CA LEU A 141 -6.60 19.12 -3.30
C LEU A 141 -5.69 20.28 -3.70
N GLY A 142 -6.24 21.35 -4.28
CA GLY A 142 -5.48 22.49 -4.78
C GLY A 142 -4.65 22.15 -6.02
N MET A 143 -5.03 21.12 -6.78
CA MET A 143 -4.31 20.61 -7.95
C MET A 143 -5.06 20.91 -9.24
N HIS A 144 -4.35 21.50 -10.22
CA HIS A 144 -4.86 21.59 -11.58
C HIS A 144 -4.45 20.35 -12.39
N ILE A 145 -5.42 19.76 -13.08
CA ILE A 145 -5.21 18.60 -13.97
C ILE A 145 -5.78 18.93 -15.33
N SER A 146 -4.92 18.95 -16.34
CA SER A 146 -5.34 19.08 -17.75
C SER A 146 -5.87 17.77 -18.28
N HIS A 147 -6.66 17.81 -19.36
CA HIS A 147 -7.14 16.60 -20.01
C HIS A 147 -5.96 15.72 -20.49
N PRO A 148 -5.97 14.41 -20.24
CA PRO A 148 -4.86 13.53 -20.62
C PRO A 148 -4.75 13.32 -22.12
N ILE A 149 -3.55 12.97 -22.57
CA ILE A 149 -3.36 12.36 -23.89
C ILE A 149 -3.81 10.89 -23.79
N MET A 150 -4.95 10.60 -24.41
CA MET A 150 -5.61 9.29 -24.35
C MET A 150 -4.92 8.28 -25.27
N MET A 151 -4.44 7.18 -24.70
CA MET A 151 -3.73 6.11 -25.42
C MET A 151 -4.49 4.80 -25.32
N GLU A 152 -5.38 4.59 -26.28
CA GLU A 152 -6.17 3.36 -26.40
C GLU A 152 -5.32 2.21 -26.97
N LEU A 153 -5.29 1.09 -26.25
CA LEU A 153 -4.64 -0.15 -26.67
C LEU A 153 -5.65 -1.14 -27.23
N LYS A 154 -5.24 -1.88 -28.26
CA LYS A 154 -6.05 -2.94 -28.88
C LYS A 154 -6.29 -4.15 -27.95
N ASP A 155 -5.34 -4.46 -27.08
CA ASP A 155 -5.35 -5.62 -26.17
C ASP A 155 -4.59 -5.30 -24.88
N ASP A 156 -4.60 -6.24 -23.92
CA ASP A 156 -3.93 -6.09 -22.63
C ASP A 156 -2.60 -6.88 -22.53
N ARG A 157 -1.93 -7.12 -23.67
CA ARG A 157 -0.64 -7.81 -23.71
C ARG A 157 0.50 -6.90 -23.28
N VAL A 158 1.48 -7.47 -22.59
CA VAL A 158 2.68 -6.78 -22.09
C VAL A 158 3.41 -6.04 -23.22
N ASP A 159 3.62 -6.70 -24.36
CA ASP A 159 4.30 -6.11 -25.53
C ASP A 159 3.53 -4.93 -26.13
N THR A 160 2.19 -4.92 -26.02
CA THR A 160 1.34 -3.84 -26.53
C THR A 160 1.47 -2.62 -25.64
N TYR A 161 1.42 -2.78 -24.31
CA TYR A 161 1.69 -1.68 -23.38
C TYR A 161 3.09 -1.14 -23.54
N GLY A 162 4.10 -2.02 -23.57
CA GLY A 162 5.50 -1.60 -23.61
C GLY A 162 5.81 -0.76 -24.84
N ARG A 163 5.42 -1.23 -26.03
CA ARG A 163 5.61 -0.49 -27.28
C ARG A 163 4.83 0.81 -27.33
N ALA A 164 3.57 0.80 -26.88
CA ALA A 164 2.76 2.02 -26.88
C ALA A 164 3.35 3.10 -25.96
N ILE A 165 3.79 2.72 -24.75
CA ILE A 165 4.43 3.64 -23.82
C ILE A 165 5.73 4.19 -24.41
N GLN A 166 6.60 3.32 -24.94
CA GLN A 166 7.87 3.71 -25.52
C GLN A 166 7.69 4.71 -26.68
N ASN A 167 6.87 4.36 -27.68
CA ASN A 167 6.63 5.20 -28.85
C ASN A 167 6.07 6.57 -28.46
N SER A 168 5.18 6.61 -27.46
CA SER A 168 4.57 7.86 -27.01
C SER A 168 5.51 8.74 -26.22
N LEU A 169 6.42 8.16 -25.43
CA LEU A 169 7.47 8.92 -24.75
C LEU A 169 8.50 9.47 -25.74
N GLU A 170 8.81 8.76 -26.82
CA GLU A 170 9.66 9.27 -27.90
C GLU A 170 8.98 10.44 -28.65
N SER A 171 7.64 10.38 -28.79
CA SER A 171 6.86 11.40 -29.49
C SER A 171 6.58 12.65 -28.65
N HIS A 172 6.51 12.54 -27.32
CA HIS A 172 6.14 13.63 -26.41
C HIS A 172 7.26 13.90 -25.40
N LYS A 173 8.06 14.95 -25.64
CA LYS A 173 9.25 15.26 -24.82
C LYS A 173 8.96 15.81 -23.41
N ASN A 174 7.73 16.25 -23.13
CA ASN A 174 7.39 16.96 -21.89
C ASN A 174 6.34 16.23 -21.03
N VAL A 175 6.27 14.91 -21.11
CA VAL A 175 5.34 14.11 -20.31
C VAL A 175 5.77 14.12 -18.85
N GLN A 176 4.90 14.61 -17.96
CA GLN A 176 5.15 14.66 -16.52
C GLN A 176 4.85 13.31 -15.84
N LEU A 177 3.86 12.56 -16.35
CA LEU A 177 3.43 11.31 -15.76
C LEU A 177 2.72 10.39 -16.77
N ILE A 178 2.82 9.08 -16.56
CA ILE A 178 2.04 8.07 -17.26
C ILE A 178 1.11 7.37 -16.26
N LEU A 179 -0.20 7.41 -16.53
CA LEU A 179 -1.20 6.63 -15.82
C LEU A 179 -1.62 5.42 -16.67
N CYS A 180 -1.42 4.21 -16.17
CA CYS A 180 -1.79 2.98 -16.85
C CYS A 180 -2.94 2.27 -16.14
N ILE A 181 -3.99 1.91 -16.89
CA ILE A 181 -5.14 1.15 -16.38
C ILE A 181 -5.00 -0.32 -16.80
N THR A 182 -4.76 -1.21 -15.84
CA THR A 182 -4.71 -2.65 -16.09
C THR A 182 -6.05 -3.28 -15.77
N SER A 183 -6.39 -4.38 -16.45
CA SER A 183 -7.68 -5.05 -16.22
C SER A 183 -7.69 -6.03 -15.04
N SER A 184 -6.50 -6.44 -14.59
CA SER A 184 -6.31 -7.35 -13.46
C SER A 184 -4.95 -7.09 -12.79
N SER A 185 -4.70 -7.78 -11.67
CA SER A 185 -3.43 -7.73 -10.95
C SER A 185 -2.38 -8.55 -11.70
N ARG A 186 -1.64 -7.91 -12.61
CA ARG A 186 -0.61 -8.52 -13.45
C ARG A 186 0.78 -7.98 -13.11
N GLU A 187 1.54 -8.76 -12.35
CA GLU A 187 2.91 -8.39 -11.92
C GLU A 187 3.87 -8.23 -13.09
N ASP A 188 3.73 -9.05 -14.13
CA ASP A 188 4.55 -9.00 -15.33
C ASP A 188 4.38 -7.67 -16.09
N LEU A 189 3.13 -7.25 -16.27
CA LEU A 189 2.79 -5.97 -16.88
C LEU A 189 3.27 -4.80 -16.02
N TYR A 190 3.04 -4.85 -14.70
CA TYR A 190 3.51 -3.84 -13.77
C TYR A 190 5.04 -3.69 -13.83
N SER A 191 5.77 -4.80 -13.83
CA SER A 191 7.23 -4.83 -13.87
C SER A 191 7.77 -4.22 -15.16
N VAL A 192 7.15 -4.50 -16.31
CA VAL A 192 7.55 -3.90 -17.59
C VAL A 192 7.28 -2.39 -17.61
N ILE A 193 6.09 -1.94 -17.20
CA ILE A 193 5.77 -0.50 -17.13
C ILE A 193 6.79 0.22 -16.24
N LYS A 194 7.11 -0.35 -15.07
CA LYS A 194 8.07 0.23 -14.15
C LYS A 194 9.50 0.23 -14.70
N LYS A 195 9.93 -0.84 -15.35
CA LYS A 195 11.24 -0.91 -16.00
C LYS A 195 11.39 0.18 -17.07
N LEU A 196 10.39 0.33 -17.94
CA LEU A 196 10.41 1.37 -18.98
C LEU A 196 10.48 2.77 -18.36
N CYS A 197 9.57 3.06 -17.43
CA CYS A 197 9.42 4.39 -16.85
C CYS A 197 10.59 4.80 -15.93
N CYS A 198 11.09 3.89 -15.10
CA CYS A 198 12.10 4.18 -14.10
C CYS A 198 13.54 3.97 -14.60
N VAL A 199 13.77 3.05 -15.54
CA VAL A 199 15.13 2.73 -16.02
C VAL A 199 15.41 3.36 -17.38
N GLN A 200 14.43 3.39 -18.30
CA GLN A 200 14.68 3.84 -19.67
C GLN A 200 14.29 5.29 -19.92
N SER A 201 13.19 5.79 -19.34
CA SER A 201 12.65 7.11 -19.71
C SER A 201 12.52 8.12 -18.57
N ALA A 202 12.95 7.82 -17.35
CA ALA A 202 12.89 8.74 -16.19
C ALA A 202 11.56 9.50 -16.03
N VAL A 203 10.43 8.86 -16.35
CA VAL A 203 9.08 9.46 -16.22
C VAL A 203 8.33 8.75 -15.10
N PRO A 204 7.77 9.48 -14.11
CA PRO A 204 6.92 8.88 -13.10
C PRO A 204 5.72 8.12 -13.69
N SER A 205 5.39 6.97 -13.11
CA SER A 205 4.24 6.17 -13.54
C SER A 205 3.33 5.76 -12.40
N GLN A 206 2.02 5.76 -12.66
CA GLN A 206 0.97 5.26 -11.78
C GLN A 206 0.23 4.14 -12.50
N VAL A 207 -0.04 3.04 -11.80
CA VAL A 207 -0.79 1.90 -12.35
C VAL A 207 -2.03 1.68 -11.50
N ILE A 208 -3.20 1.59 -12.13
CA ILE A 208 -4.47 1.32 -11.46
C ILE A 208 -5.07 0.05 -12.04
N ASN A 209 -5.45 -0.88 -11.18
CA ASN A 209 -6.27 -2.02 -11.58
C ASN A 209 -7.74 -1.56 -11.70
N ALA A 210 -8.37 -1.84 -12.84
CA ALA A 210 -9.77 -1.54 -13.11
C ALA A 210 -10.72 -2.05 -12.01
N GLN A 211 -10.42 -3.21 -11.41
CA GLN A 211 -11.19 -3.79 -10.30
C GLN A 211 -11.20 -2.91 -9.04
N SER A 212 -10.17 -2.07 -8.86
CA SER A 212 -10.12 -1.09 -7.76
C SER A 212 -11.08 0.07 -7.99
N LEU A 213 -11.40 0.41 -9.24
CA LEU A 213 -12.32 1.49 -9.61
C LEU A 213 -13.77 1.02 -9.67
N MET A 214 -13.99 -0.25 -9.99
CA MET A 214 -15.32 -0.87 -10.07
C MET A 214 -15.86 -1.22 -8.67
N GLY A 215 -17.18 -1.09 -8.46
CA GLY A 215 -17.85 -1.54 -7.24
C GLY A 215 -18.91 -0.55 -6.74
N GLN A 216 -19.03 -0.45 -5.42
CA GLN A 216 -20.01 0.38 -4.73
C GLN A 216 -19.90 1.86 -5.09
N LEU A 217 -21.04 2.58 -5.02
CA LEU A 217 -21.11 4.03 -5.20
C LEU A 217 -20.08 4.75 -4.31
N GLY A 218 -19.36 5.71 -4.90
CA GLY A 218 -18.34 6.49 -4.20
C GLY A 218 -16.95 5.81 -4.10
N LYS A 219 -16.82 4.50 -4.37
CA LYS A 219 -15.52 3.81 -4.33
C LYS A 219 -14.50 4.43 -5.29
N MET A 220 -14.93 4.73 -6.53
CA MET A 220 -14.07 5.39 -7.52
C MET A 220 -13.54 6.72 -6.99
N ARG A 221 -14.41 7.58 -6.43
CA ARG A 221 -14.01 8.87 -5.85
C ARG A 221 -12.91 8.72 -4.80
N CYS A 222 -13.08 7.80 -3.85
CA CYS A 222 -12.09 7.55 -2.79
C CYS A 222 -10.75 7.05 -3.35
N VAL A 223 -10.78 6.14 -4.33
CA VAL A 223 -9.57 5.64 -4.99
C VAL A 223 -8.87 6.75 -5.75
N VAL A 224 -9.63 7.56 -6.51
CA VAL A 224 -9.09 8.65 -7.29
C VAL A 224 -8.44 9.72 -6.40
N GLN A 225 -9.07 10.09 -5.28
CA GLN A 225 -8.45 11.01 -4.32
C GLN A 225 -7.07 10.51 -3.85
N LYS A 226 -6.98 9.22 -3.47
CA LYS A 226 -5.70 8.61 -3.07
C LYS A 226 -4.68 8.58 -4.22
N VAL A 227 -5.14 8.28 -5.44
CA VAL A 227 -4.29 8.29 -6.64
C VAL A 227 -3.74 9.70 -6.91
N LEU A 228 -4.56 10.74 -6.80
CA LEU A 228 -4.11 12.12 -7.01
C LEU A 228 -3.07 12.55 -5.97
N LEU A 229 -3.29 12.20 -4.70
CA LEU A 229 -2.29 12.42 -3.65
C LEU A 229 -0.98 11.70 -3.96
N GLN A 230 -1.04 10.43 -4.40
CA GLN A 230 0.16 9.69 -4.82
C GLN A 230 0.86 10.30 -6.04
N ILE A 231 0.08 10.79 -7.01
CA ILE A 231 0.60 11.48 -8.20
C ILE A 231 1.31 12.76 -7.77
N ASN A 232 0.73 13.54 -6.85
CA ASN A 232 1.35 14.76 -6.35
C ASN A 232 2.72 14.45 -5.71
N CYS A 233 2.81 13.43 -4.84
CA CYS A 233 4.10 13.00 -4.27
C CYS A 233 5.11 12.58 -5.35
N LYS A 234 4.66 11.86 -6.38
CA LYS A 234 5.54 11.41 -7.49
C LYS A 234 6.08 12.54 -8.34
N LEU A 235 5.38 13.66 -8.37
CA LEU A 235 5.82 14.88 -9.05
C LEU A 235 6.65 15.79 -8.14
N GLY A 236 6.85 15.43 -6.87
CA GLY A 236 7.64 16.19 -5.90
C GLY A 236 6.80 17.10 -4.98
N GLY A 237 5.48 16.94 -4.96
CA GLY A 237 4.60 17.63 -4.04
C GLY A 237 4.64 17.06 -2.62
N GLU A 238 4.17 17.86 -1.67
CA GLU A 238 4.16 17.57 -0.23
C GLU A 238 2.73 17.62 0.28
N LEU A 239 2.21 16.50 0.79
CA LEU A 239 0.81 16.40 1.16
C LEU A 239 0.50 17.14 2.47
N TRP A 240 1.32 16.88 3.47
CA TRP A 240 1.18 17.36 4.84
C TRP A 240 2.55 17.32 5.52
N GLY A 241 2.66 17.99 6.67
CA GLY A 241 3.88 18.03 7.47
C GLY A 241 3.59 18.02 8.96
N VAL A 242 4.64 17.89 9.76
CA VAL A 242 4.63 18.06 11.21
C VAL A 242 5.74 19.04 11.57
N ASP A 243 5.60 19.70 12.72
CA ASP A 243 6.61 20.62 13.21
C ASP A 243 7.81 19.83 13.77
N ILE A 244 8.95 19.87 13.08
CA ILE A 244 10.20 19.28 13.55
C ILE A 244 11.07 20.44 14.06
N PRO A 245 11.21 20.61 15.39
CA PRO A 245 12.10 21.65 15.91
C PRO A 245 13.55 21.35 15.51
N LEU A 246 14.24 22.37 14.97
CA LEU A 246 15.68 22.36 14.73
C LEU A 246 16.46 22.50 16.05
#